data_AF-A0A841LZ38-F1
#
_entry.id   AF-A0A841LZ38-F1
#
_cell.length_a   1.000
_cell.length_b   1.000
_cell.length_c   1.000
_cell.angle_alpha   90.00
_cell.angle_beta   90.00
_cell.angle_gamma   90.00
#
_symmetry.space_group_name_H-M   'P 1'
#
loop_
_entity.id
_entity.type
_entity.pdbx_description
1 polymer ?
#
loop_
_entity_poly.entity_id
_entity_poly.type
_entity_poly.pdbx_seq_one_letter_code
_entity_poly.pdbx_strand_id
1 'polypeptide(L)'
;MSDERLLIPQDPEYFQAVGLAAIAFARLEWGAAWCCERLKPNYIGTIETKKKTAGTIAKDLKILFSRVADQTLRTKIAPFAEQFELLVIERNGLLHGKPATSKNNEQRLFRGGDEWTIAVINEFADQCVIAGIPLNALLYNEMSSGNVIDLN
;
A
#
# COMPACT_ATOMS: atom_id res chain seq x y z
N MET A 1 -23.43 22.31 -8.20
CA MET A 1 -22.70 21.03 -8.34
C MET A 1 -23.35 20.28 -9.47
N SER A 2 -22.56 19.65 -10.31
CA SER A 2 -23.07 18.89 -11.44
C SER A 2 -23.13 17.41 -10.99
N ASP A 3 -24.28 16.76 -11.17
CA ASP A 3 -24.60 15.45 -10.59
C ASP A 3 -24.24 14.28 -11.53
N GLU A 4 -23.40 14.51 -12.54
CA GLU A 4 -23.06 13.51 -13.56
C GLU A 4 -22.43 12.24 -12.95
N ARG A 5 -21.78 12.34 -11.78
CA ARG A 5 -21.27 11.17 -11.05
C ARG A 5 -22.36 10.17 -10.65
N LEU A 6 -23.62 10.62 -10.52
CA LEU A 6 -24.77 9.78 -10.17
C LEU A 6 -25.26 8.93 -11.36
N LEU A 7 -24.72 9.16 -12.56
CA LEU A 7 -24.99 8.32 -13.73
C LEU A 7 -24.32 6.93 -13.62
N ILE A 8 -23.33 6.79 -12.73
CA ILE A 8 -22.74 5.49 -12.42
C ILE A 8 -23.71 4.75 -11.48
N PRO A 9 -24.15 3.52 -11.80
CA PRO A 9 -24.96 2.71 -10.90
C PRO A 9 -24.30 2.61 -9.52
N GLN A 10 -25.03 3.03 -8.49
CA GLN A 10 -24.48 3.14 -7.16
C GLN A 10 -24.73 1.85 -6.38
N ASP A 11 -23.68 1.36 -5.74
CA ASP A 11 -23.75 0.37 -4.66
C ASP A 11 -22.97 0.95 -3.48
N PRO A 12 -23.66 1.55 -2.50
CA PRO A 12 -23.01 2.22 -1.38
C PRO A 12 -22.06 1.32 -0.58
N GLU A 13 -22.41 0.05 -0.38
CA GLU A 13 -21.57 -0.89 0.38
C GLU A 13 -20.30 -1.22 -0.40
N TYR A 14 -20.43 -1.44 -1.71
CA TYR A 14 -19.29 -1.64 -2.59
C TYR A 14 -18.35 -0.43 -2.61
N PHE A 15 -18.90 0.77 -2.74
CA PHE A 15 -18.11 2.00 -2.76
C PHE A 15 -17.44 2.29 -1.42
N GLN A 16 -18.12 2.00 -0.32
CA GLN A 16 -17.52 2.07 1.01
C GLN A 16 -16.33 1.11 1.13
N ALA A 17 -16.48 -0.14 0.70
CA ALA A 17 -15.39 -1.12 0.74
C ALA A 17 -14.19 -0.65 -0.10
N VAL A 18 -14.41 -0.22 -1.34
CA VAL A 18 -13.34 0.31 -2.22
C VAL A 18 -12.67 1.55 -1.59
N GLY A 19 -13.45 2.47 -1.04
CA GLY A 19 -12.93 3.67 -0.39
C GLY A 19 -12.07 3.35 0.83
N LEU A 20 -12.52 2.43 1.69
CA LEU A 20 -11.76 1.97 2.86
C LEU A 20 -10.45 1.29 2.45
N ALA A 21 -10.50 0.39 1.47
CA ALA A 21 -9.31 -0.26 0.90
C ALA A 21 -8.30 0.74 0.35
N ALA A 22 -8.76 1.76 -0.39
CA ALA A 22 -7.90 2.81 -0.93
C ALA A 22 -7.19 3.61 0.17
N ILE A 23 -7.92 4.00 1.23
CA ILE A 23 -7.34 4.72 2.37
C ILE A 23 -6.41 3.84 3.20
N ALA A 24 -6.78 2.58 3.45
CA ALA A 24 -5.95 1.62 4.17
C ALA A 24 -4.60 1.41 3.47
N PHE A 25 -4.62 1.19 2.15
CA PHE A 25 -3.41 1.07 1.35
C PHE A 25 -2.60 2.36 1.33
N ALA A 26 -3.24 3.53 1.18
CA ALA A 26 -2.51 4.81 1.19
C ALA A 26 -1.75 5.03 2.51
N ARG A 27 -2.35 4.67 3.65
CA ARG A 27 -1.68 4.72 4.95
C ARG A 27 -0.47 3.77 5.02
N LEU A 28 -0.62 2.55 4.51
CA LEU A 28 0.47 1.58 4.41
C LEU A 28 1.62 2.11 3.53
N GLU A 29 1.30 2.63 2.34
CA GLU A 29 2.27 3.19 1.39
C GLU A 29 3.08 4.33 2.02
N TRP A 30 2.41 5.23 2.75
CA TRP A 30 3.10 6.31 3.45
C TRP A 30 3.93 5.82 4.64
N GLY A 31 3.50 4.77 5.34
CA GLY A 31 4.34 4.09 6.34
C GLY A 31 5.65 3.57 5.73
N ALA A 32 5.57 2.90 4.58
CA ALA A 32 6.73 2.45 3.82
C ALA A 32 7.62 3.63 3.35
N ALA A 33 7.01 4.69 2.82
CA ALA A 33 7.74 5.89 2.38
C ALA A 33 8.50 6.56 3.54
N TRP A 34 7.91 6.63 4.73
CA TRP A 34 8.58 7.13 5.93
C TRP A 34 9.71 6.23 6.41
N CYS A 35 9.59 4.92 6.30
CA CYS A 35 10.71 4.02 6.58
C CYS A 35 11.88 4.28 5.61
N CYS A 36 11.59 4.51 4.33
CA CYS A 36 12.61 4.92 3.36
C CYS A 36 13.25 6.26 3.73
N GLU A 37 12.47 7.25 4.19
CA GLU A 37 12.99 8.55 4.66
C GLU A 37 13.97 8.40 5.83
N ARG A 38 13.67 7.51 6.79
CA ARG A 38 14.54 7.26 7.95
C ARG A 38 15.86 6.61 7.58
N LEU A 39 15.88 5.77 6.53
CA LEU A 39 17.10 5.11 6.06
C LEU A 39 17.86 5.93 5.01
N LYS A 40 17.16 6.83 4.30
CA LYS A 40 17.73 7.67 3.26
C LYS A 40 17.12 9.08 3.37
N PRO A 41 17.84 10.03 3.99
CA PRO A 41 17.35 11.39 4.14
C PRO A 41 16.90 12.00 2.81
N ASN A 42 15.81 12.77 2.86
CA ASN A 42 15.16 13.41 1.72
C ASN A 42 14.57 12.44 0.67
N TYR A 43 14.28 11.19 1.05
CA TYR A 43 13.60 10.24 0.17
C TYR A 43 12.22 10.75 -0.27
N ILE A 44 11.39 11.25 0.66
CA ILE A 44 10.02 11.72 0.40
C ILE A 44 10.04 12.89 -0.59
N GLY A 45 10.99 13.81 -0.45
CA GLY A 45 11.18 14.92 -1.40
C GLY A 45 11.48 14.48 -2.84
N THR A 46 11.87 13.21 -3.04
CA THR A 46 12.07 12.64 -4.37
C THR A 46 10.85 11.98 -4.99
N ILE A 47 9.75 11.76 -4.24
CA ILE A 47 8.59 11.00 -4.74
C ILE A 47 7.93 11.72 -5.91
N GLU A 48 7.55 12.99 -5.73
CA GLU A 48 6.89 13.78 -6.77
C GLU A 48 7.84 14.09 -7.94
N THR A 49 9.03 14.59 -7.62
CA THR A 49 10.02 15.01 -8.64
C THR A 49 10.47 13.87 -9.54
N LYS A 50 10.51 12.64 -9.03
CA LYS A 50 10.85 11.43 -9.80
C LYS A 50 9.64 10.59 -10.19
N LYS A 51 8.41 11.04 -9.92
CA LYS A 51 7.14 10.34 -10.20
C LYS A 51 7.14 8.90 -9.70
N LYS A 52 7.60 8.67 -8.46
CA LYS A 52 7.69 7.33 -7.89
C LYS A 52 6.29 6.75 -7.68
N THR A 53 6.10 5.52 -8.14
CA THR A 53 4.90 4.72 -7.89
C THR A 53 5.06 3.90 -6.60
N ALA A 54 3.96 3.35 -6.05
CA ALA A 54 4.05 2.40 -4.94
C ALA A 54 5.00 1.23 -5.23
N GLY A 55 5.02 0.73 -6.46
CA GLY A 55 5.95 -0.34 -6.85
C GLY A 55 7.41 0.12 -6.80
N THR A 56 7.67 1.39 -7.14
CA THR A 56 9.01 1.99 -6.96
C THR A 56 9.36 2.11 -5.48
N ILE A 57 8.40 2.53 -4.64
CA ILE A 57 8.60 2.63 -3.19
C ILE A 57 8.85 1.26 -2.58
N ALA A 58 8.13 0.22 -2.99
CA ALA A 58 8.34 -1.15 -2.50
C ALA A 58 9.74 -1.67 -2.84
N LYS A 59 10.18 -1.47 -4.10
CA LYS A 59 11.53 -1.80 -4.53
C LYS A 59 12.59 -1.04 -3.73
N ASP A 60 12.42 0.26 -3.56
CA ASP A 60 13.35 1.10 -2.81
C ASP A 60 13.43 0.68 -1.33
N LEU A 61 12.29 0.40 -0.70
CA LEU A 61 12.21 -0.09 0.68
C LEU A 61 12.98 -1.40 0.84
N LYS A 62 12.73 -2.38 -0.04
CA LYS A 62 13.42 -3.68 -0.03
C LYS A 62 14.93 -3.52 -0.19
N ILE A 63 15.38 -2.62 -1.07
CA ILE A 63 16.80 -2.30 -1.26
C ILE A 63 17.38 -1.69 0.02
N LEU A 64 16.72 -0.70 0.61
CA LEU A 64 17.22 -0.05 1.84
C LEU A 64 17.27 -1.01 3.02
N PHE A 65 16.23 -1.83 3.21
CA PHE A 65 16.19 -2.84 4.28
C PHE A 65 17.29 -3.89 4.12
N SER A 66 17.58 -4.34 2.89
CA SER A 66 18.66 -5.30 2.66
C SER A 66 20.07 -4.74 2.93
N ARG A 67 20.22 -3.41 2.92
CA ARG A 67 21.49 -2.73 3.22
C ARG A 67 21.69 -2.45 4.70
N VAL A 68 20.69 -2.58 5.57
CA VAL A 68 20.88 -2.36 7.02
C VAL A 68 22.04 -3.21 7.54
N ALA A 69 22.99 -2.55 8.22
CA ALA A 69 24.23 -3.17 8.68
C ALA A 69 24.01 -4.17 9.81
N ASP A 70 23.10 -3.86 10.73
CA ASP A 70 22.66 -4.79 11.78
C ASP A 70 21.89 -5.96 11.16
N GLN A 71 22.51 -7.15 11.18
CA GLN A 71 21.92 -8.38 10.68
C GLN A 71 20.62 -8.76 11.40
N THR A 72 20.51 -8.51 12.70
CA THR A 72 19.33 -8.84 13.50
C THR A 72 18.15 -7.98 13.06
N LEU A 73 18.37 -6.67 12.97
CA LEU A 73 17.35 -5.74 12.48
C LEU A 73 16.98 -6.04 11.03
N ARG A 74 17.97 -6.27 10.17
CA ARG A 74 17.75 -6.61 8.76
C ARG A 74 16.86 -7.85 8.58
N THR A 75 17.16 -8.93 9.31
CA THR A 75 16.34 -10.16 9.27
C THR A 75 14.92 -9.90 9.77
N LYS A 76 14.75 -9.07 10.81
CA LYS A 76 13.44 -8.71 11.35
C LYS A 76 12.58 -7.93 10.35
N ILE A 77 13.16 -6.98 9.61
CA ILE A 77 12.39 -6.04 8.76
C ILE A 77 12.17 -6.54 7.34
N ALA A 78 12.99 -7.47 6.84
CA ALA A 78 12.88 -7.98 5.47
C ALA A 78 11.46 -8.48 5.11
N PRO A 79 10.76 -9.25 5.97
CA PRO A 79 9.40 -9.69 5.68
C PRO A 79 8.39 -8.53 5.51
N PHE A 80 8.61 -7.38 6.15
CA PHE A 80 7.69 -6.24 6.03
C PHE A 80 7.78 -5.61 4.63
N ALA A 81 8.98 -5.55 4.05
CA ALA A 81 9.15 -5.06 2.69
C ALA A 81 8.55 -6.02 1.65
N GLU A 82 8.67 -7.33 1.88
CA GLU A 82 8.06 -8.36 1.04
C GLU A 82 6.53 -8.29 1.10
N GLN A 83 5.95 -8.16 2.29
CA GLN A 83 4.51 -8.02 2.46
C GLN A 83 3.98 -6.75 1.78
N PHE A 84 4.70 -5.63 1.91
CA PHE A 84 4.31 -4.40 1.22
C PHE A 84 4.33 -4.58 -0.30
N GLU A 85 5.38 -5.19 -0.86
CA GLU A 85 5.50 -5.48 -2.29
C GLU A 85 4.31 -6.32 -2.82
N LEU A 86 3.90 -7.36 -2.09
CA LEU A 86 2.72 -8.16 -2.44
C LEU A 86 1.43 -7.34 -2.46
N LEU A 87 1.22 -6.51 -1.43
CA LEU A 87 0.03 -5.66 -1.33
C LEU A 87 0.00 -4.56 -2.41
N VAL A 88 1.16 -4.09 -2.91
CA VAL A 88 1.20 -3.22 -4.09
C VAL A 88 0.62 -3.94 -5.32
N ILE A 89 0.95 -5.22 -5.52
CA ILE A 89 0.47 -6.01 -6.65
C ILE A 89 -1.05 -6.20 -6.56
N GLU A 90 -1.57 -6.48 -5.37
CA GLU A 90 -3.01 -6.62 -5.13
C GLU A 90 -3.75 -5.29 -5.32
N ARG A 91 -3.23 -4.20 -4.76
CA ARG A 91 -3.75 -2.85 -4.98
C ARG A 91 -3.88 -2.53 -6.45
N ASN A 92 -2.86 -2.84 -7.25
CA ASN A 92 -2.89 -2.61 -8.69
C ASN A 92 -4.01 -3.42 -9.35
N GLY A 93 -4.32 -4.60 -8.81
CA GLY A 93 -5.46 -5.41 -9.23
C GLY A 93 -6.81 -4.76 -8.97
N LEU A 94 -6.97 -4.13 -7.81
CA LEU A 94 -8.20 -3.43 -7.44
C LEU A 94 -8.32 -2.12 -8.21
N LEU A 95 -7.35 -1.21 -8.07
CA LEU A 95 -7.45 0.16 -8.62
C LEU A 95 -7.24 0.25 -10.14
N HIS A 96 -6.67 -0.77 -10.77
CA HIS A 96 -6.65 -0.91 -12.24
C HIS A 96 -7.59 -2.01 -12.75
N GLY A 97 -8.51 -2.47 -11.90
CA GLY A 97 -9.55 -3.41 -12.29
C GLY A 97 -10.41 -2.85 -13.43
N LYS A 98 -10.85 -3.74 -14.33
CA LYS A 98 -11.75 -3.36 -15.43
C LYS A 98 -13.18 -3.27 -14.88
N PRO A 99 -13.91 -2.17 -15.11
CA PRO A 99 -15.32 -2.12 -14.77
C PRO A 99 -16.11 -3.09 -15.64
N ALA A 100 -16.96 -3.90 -15.03
CA ALA A 100 -17.92 -4.74 -15.72
C ALA A 100 -19.16 -4.98 -14.87
N THR A 101 -20.17 -5.60 -15.48
CA THR A 101 -21.43 -5.94 -14.82
C THR A 101 -21.33 -7.35 -14.22
N SER A 102 -21.64 -7.50 -12.93
CA SER A 102 -21.67 -8.79 -12.22
C SER A 102 -22.83 -9.66 -12.70
N LYS A 103 -22.87 -10.93 -12.28
CA LYS A 103 -24.00 -11.83 -12.56
C LYS A 103 -25.33 -11.35 -11.97
N ASN A 104 -25.27 -10.48 -10.97
CA ASN A 104 -26.42 -9.88 -10.30
C ASN A 104 -26.76 -8.47 -10.84
N ASN A 105 -26.18 -8.07 -11.98
CA ASN A 105 -26.34 -6.77 -12.63
C ASN A 105 -25.73 -5.57 -11.88
N GLU A 106 -24.79 -5.80 -10.96
CA GLU A 106 -24.11 -4.74 -10.24
C GLU A 106 -22.86 -4.27 -11.01
N GLN A 107 -22.45 -3.01 -10.85
CA GLN A 107 -21.16 -2.55 -11.38
C GLN A 107 -20.03 -2.92 -10.41
N ARG A 108 -19.03 -3.65 -10.92
CA ARG A 108 -17.89 -4.15 -10.14
C ARG A 108 -16.59 -3.98 -10.91
N LEU A 109 -15.47 -4.02 -10.18
CA LEU A 109 -14.14 -4.10 -10.73
C LEU A 109 -13.71 -5.56 -10.88
N PHE A 110 -13.04 -5.88 -11.98
CA PHE A 110 -12.57 -7.23 -12.29
C PHE A 110 -11.07 -7.24 -12.61
N ARG A 111 -10.38 -8.32 -12.24
CA ARG A 111 -9.01 -8.58 -12.66
C ARG A 111 -8.89 -10.01 -13.16
N GLY A 112 -8.41 -10.20 -14.39
CA GLY A 112 -8.24 -11.56 -14.95
C GLY A 112 -9.54 -12.34 -15.20
N GLY A 113 -10.70 -11.68 -15.09
CA GLY A 113 -12.02 -12.32 -15.16
C GLY A 113 -12.67 -12.54 -13.80
N ASP A 114 -11.92 -12.36 -12.70
CA ASP A 114 -12.42 -12.51 -11.34
C ASP A 114 -12.95 -11.18 -10.80
N GLU A 115 -14.08 -11.24 -10.09
CA GLU A 115 -14.73 -10.11 -9.46
C GLU A 115 -14.01 -9.72 -8.16
N TRP A 116 -13.72 -8.43 -7.99
CA TRP A 116 -13.43 -7.88 -6.67
C TRP A 116 -14.74 -7.76 -5.91
N THR A 117 -15.09 -8.78 -5.13
CA THR A 117 -16.28 -8.76 -4.26
C THR A 117 -16.03 -7.89 -3.02
N ILE A 118 -17.09 -7.46 -2.33
CA ILE A 118 -16.99 -6.71 -1.07
C ILE A 118 -16.11 -7.44 -0.05
N ALA A 119 -16.28 -8.76 0.09
CA ALA A 119 -15.51 -9.57 1.02
C ALA A 119 -14.00 -9.55 0.70
N VAL A 120 -13.63 -9.73 -0.57
CA VAL A 120 -12.23 -9.70 -1.03
C VAL A 120 -11.62 -8.31 -0.82
N ILE A 121 -12.38 -7.24 -1.09
CA ILE A 121 -11.92 -5.87 -0.88
C ILE A 121 -11.68 -5.58 0.61
N ASN A 122 -12.59 -6.03 1.48
CA ASN A 122 -12.44 -5.86 2.92
C ASN A 122 -11.24 -6.65 3.46
N GLU A 123 -11.03 -7.89 2.99
CA GLU A 123 -9.84 -8.68 3.35
C GLU A 123 -8.55 -7.96 2.94
N PHE A 124 -8.48 -7.42 1.72
CA PHE A 124 -7.34 -6.61 1.28
C PHE A 124 -7.13 -5.37 2.17
N ALA A 125 -8.21 -4.68 2.58
CA ALA A 125 -8.12 -3.54 3.47
C ALA A 125 -7.56 -3.93 4.85
N ASP A 126 -8.02 -5.04 5.42
CA ASP A 126 -7.53 -5.58 6.69
C ASP A 126 -6.05 -5.96 6.59
N GLN A 127 -5.64 -6.63 5.51
CA GLN A 127 -4.24 -6.98 5.26
C GLN A 127 -3.36 -5.72 5.15
N CYS A 128 -3.85 -4.64 4.53
CA CYS A 128 -3.14 -3.37 4.49
C CYS A 128 -2.91 -2.79 5.89
N VAL A 129 -3.94 -2.82 6.74
CA VAL A 129 -3.83 -2.34 8.13
C VAL A 129 -2.85 -3.20 8.93
N ILE A 130 -2.96 -4.52 8.83
CA ILE A 130 -2.08 -5.48 9.52
C ILE A 130 -0.62 -5.26 9.11
N ALA A 131 -0.34 -5.14 7.81
CA ALA A 131 1.01 -4.88 7.29
C ALA A 131 1.55 -3.49 7.69
N GLY A 132 0.66 -2.52 7.92
CA GLY A 132 1.04 -1.17 8.34
C GLY A 132 1.50 -1.08 9.79
N ILE A 133 0.98 -1.93 10.68
CA ILE A 133 1.32 -1.95 12.11
C ILE A 133 2.84 -2.08 12.34
N PRO A 134 3.56 -3.08 11.82
CA PRO A 134 4.99 -3.23 12.05
C PRO A 134 5.81 -2.10 11.43
N LEU A 135 5.46 -1.62 10.23
CA LEU A 135 6.16 -0.48 9.62
C LEU A 135 6.02 0.79 10.47
N ASN A 136 4.80 1.05 10.97
CA ASN A 136 4.58 2.17 11.87
C ASN A 136 5.37 2.01 13.18
N ALA A 137 5.40 0.82 13.76
CA ALA A 137 6.17 0.55 14.98
C ALA A 137 7.67 0.85 14.80
N LEU A 138 8.27 0.50 13.66
CA LEU A 138 9.67 0.81 13.36
C LEU A 138 9.96 2.32 13.48
N LEU A 139 9.06 3.17 12.99
CA LEU A 139 9.24 4.63 12.96
C LEU A 139 9.29 5.28 14.36
N TYR A 140 8.72 4.61 15.35
CA TYR A 140 8.68 5.08 16.75
C TYR A 140 9.65 4.34 17.66
N ASN A 141 10.22 3.22 17.21
CA ASN A 141 11.16 2.39 17.96
C ASN A 141 12.53 2.41 17.30
N GLU A 142 12.88 1.37 16.54
CA GLU A 142 14.22 1.15 16.00
C GLU A 142 14.68 2.30 15.10
N MET A 143 13.79 2.81 14.26
CA MET A 143 14.07 3.89 13.31
C MET A 143 13.63 5.27 13.82
N SER A 144 13.44 5.46 15.14
CA SER A 144 13.03 6.75 15.73
C SER A 144 13.95 7.92 15.32
N SER A 145 13.46 9.16 15.35
CA SER A 145 14.15 10.34 14.77
C SER A 145 15.53 10.67 15.37
N GLY A 146 15.95 10.01 16.44
CA GLY A 146 17.28 10.15 17.07
C GLY A 146 18.20 8.94 16.84
N ASN A 147 17.72 7.88 16.21
CA ASN A 147 18.50 6.67 15.97
C ASN A 147 19.11 6.72 14.57
N VAL A 148 20.44 6.58 14.49
CA VAL A 148 21.14 6.40 13.22
C VAL A 148 21.15 4.93 12.88
N ILE A 149 20.64 4.58 11.70
CA ILE A 149 20.70 3.22 11.15
C ILE A 149 21.76 3.19 10.06
N ASP A 150 22.83 2.45 10.30
CA ASP A 150 23.91 2.29 9.33
C ASP A 150 23.50 1.36 8.19
N LEU A 151 23.88 1.74 6.97
CA LEU A 151 23.71 0.96 5.75
C LEU A 151 25.08 0.51 5.22
N ASN A 152 25.17 -0.74 4.76
CA ASN A 152 26.30 -1.30 4.02
C ASN A 152 26.32 -0.84 2.55
#